data_AF-H3RE94-F1
#
_entry.id   AF-H3RE94-F1
#
_cell.length_a   1.000
_cell.length_b   1.000
_cell.length_c   1.000
_cell.angle_alpha   90.00
_cell.angle_beta   90.00
_cell.angle_gamma   90.00
#
_symmetry.space_group_name_H-M   'P 1'
#
loop_
_entity.id
_entity.type
_entity.pdbx_description
1 polymer ?
#
loop_
_entity_poly.entity_id
_entity_poly.type
_entity_poly.pdbx_seq_one_letter_code
_entity_poly.pdbx_strand_id
1 'polypeptide(L)'
;MLYRKPAVARAINQGIEQLTEQAILNAQDILRHWHEIAIADPGEISQMRRVCCRYCWGFDNRYQWIDETEYDKAAAKAANDSKPPPDQSGGFGFVANDDPNPDCPKCAGEGIEDVFLADTRDLVGPARRLIAGVKKTKFGIEVMTRDQDAALKNLAAFHNLASSEQDRELRLLEIERVRLSNEKIKAEIENLRNGANGNEQIIIHNSLKPPGAE
;
A
#
# COMPACT_ATOMS: atom_id res chain seq x y z
N MET A 1 27.43 -13.22 -1.99
CA MET A 1 26.53 -12.44 -2.87
C MET A 1 26.02 -13.31 -4.04
N LEU A 2 25.29 -14.38 -3.75
CA LEU A 2 24.87 -15.40 -4.74
C LEU A 2 23.76 -14.91 -5.69
N TYR A 3 22.91 -13.98 -5.22
CA TYR A 3 21.82 -13.36 -5.99
C TYR A 3 22.28 -12.47 -7.16
N ARG A 4 23.54 -12.02 -7.17
CA ARG A 4 24.08 -11.20 -8.28
C ARG A 4 24.44 -12.01 -9.53
N LYS A 5 24.38 -13.34 -9.48
CA LYS A 5 24.62 -14.19 -10.66
C LYS A 5 23.32 -14.33 -11.45
N PRO A 6 23.25 -13.85 -12.71
CA PRO A 6 22.02 -13.90 -13.52
C PRO A 6 21.46 -15.32 -13.74
N ALA A 7 22.31 -16.35 -13.65
CA ALA A 7 21.88 -17.75 -13.71
C ALA A 7 21.15 -18.19 -12.43
N VAL A 8 21.60 -17.72 -11.26
CA VAL A 8 20.99 -18.04 -9.97
C VAL A 8 19.64 -17.32 -9.82
N ALA A 9 19.58 -16.04 -10.18
CA ALA A 9 18.32 -15.29 -10.18
C ALA A 9 17.28 -15.91 -11.13
N ARG A 10 17.70 -16.36 -12.32
CA ARG A 10 16.82 -17.08 -13.26
C ARG A 10 16.33 -18.42 -12.72
N ALA A 11 17.21 -19.22 -12.11
CA ALA A 11 16.82 -20.50 -11.52
C ALA A 11 15.85 -20.32 -10.35
N ILE A 12 16.03 -19.29 -9.51
CA ILE A 12 15.10 -18.94 -8.44
C ILE A 12 13.75 -18.52 -9.01
N ASN A 13 13.74 -17.64 -10.01
CA ASN A 13 12.49 -17.21 -10.64
C ASN A 13 11.78 -18.37 -11.34
N GLN A 14 12.49 -19.28 -12.02
CA GLN A 14 11.91 -20.48 -12.61
C GLN A 14 11.34 -21.43 -11.56
N GLY A 15 12.01 -21.59 -10.41
CA GLY A 15 11.48 -22.37 -9.30
C GLY A 15 10.22 -21.74 -8.70
N ILE A 16 10.18 -20.40 -8.56
CA ILE A 16 8.98 -19.66 -8.16
C ILE A 16 7.87 -19.84 -9.20
N GLU A 17 8.20 -19.79 -10.49
CA GLU A 17 7.24 -19.92 -11.60
C GLU A 17 6.60 -21.31 -11.63
N GLN A 18 7.41 -22.37 -11.47
CA GLN A 18 6.93 -23.77 -11.34
C GLN A 18 6.05 -23.98 -10.11
N LEU A 19 6.34 -23.30 -8.99
CA LEU A 19 5.50 -23.32 -7.80
C LEU A 19 4.18 -22.55 -8.03
N THR A 20 4.21 -21.47 -8.80
CA THR A 20 3.00 -20.69 -9.14
C THR A 20 2.12 -21.36 -10.20
N GLU A 21 2.67 -22.16 -11.12
CA GLU A 21 1.88 -22.90 -12.12
C GLU A 21 0.89 -23.90 -11.49
N GLN A 22 1.17 -24.38 -10.27
CA GLN A 22 0.29 -25.26 -9.50
C GLN A 22 -0.63 -24.51 -8.53
N ALA A 23 -0.42 -23.21 -8.32
CA ALA A 23 -1.20 -22.40 -7.41
C ALA A 23 -2.43 -21.83 -8.14
N ILE A 24 -3.57 -22.52 -8.04
CA ILE A 24 -4.86 -21.87 -8.27
C ILE A 24 -4.96 -20.75 -7.25
N LEU A 25 -4.85 -19.49 -7.70
CA LEU A 25 -5.02 -18.33 -6.83
C LEU A 25 -6.42 -18.41 -6.20
N ASN A 26 -6.46 -18.61 -4.89
CA ASN A 26 -7.73 -18.55 -4.18
C ASN A 26 -8.16 -17.08 -4.01
N ALA A 27 -9.40 -16.86 -3.60
CA ALA A 27 -9.92 -15.50 -3.41
C ALA A 27 -9.08 -14.66 -2.43
N GLN A 28 -8.51 -15.27 -1.38
CA GLN A 28 -7.65 -14.57 -0.43
C GLN A 28 -6.32 -14.13 -1.05
N ASP A 29 -5.74 -14.93 -1.96
CA ASP A 29 -4.51 -14.57 -2.66
C ASP A 29 -4.74 -13.39 -3.61
N ILE A 30 -5.88 -13.37 -4.31
CA ILE A 30 -6.28 -12.26 -5.19
C ILE A 30 -6.47 -10.98 -4.37
N LEU A 31 -7.17 -11.06 -3.23
CA LEU A 31 -7.35 -9.93 -2.33
C LEU A 31 -6.02 -9.43 -1.77
N ARG A 32 -5.13 -10.33 -1.36
CA ARG A 32 -3.78 -9.97 -0.91
C ARG A 32 -3.02 -9.24 -2.01
N HIS A 33 -3.10 -9.71 -3.26
CA HIS A 33 -2.43 -9.04 -4.37
C HIS A 33 -2.99 -7.63 -4.64
N TRP A 34 -4.32 -7.45 -4.66
CA TRP A 34 -4.89 -6.12 -4.80
C TRP A 34 -4.57 -5.22 -3.61
N HIS A 35 -4.59 -5.76 -2.39
CA HIS A 35 -4.21 -5.02 -1.19
C HIS A 35 -2.76 -4.54 -1.27
N GLU A 36 -1.82 -5.41 -1.59
CA GLU A 36 -0.40 -5.05 -1.74
C GLU A 36 -0.18 -4.02 -2.85
N ILE A 37 -0.93 -4.05 -3.96
CA ILE A 37 -0.86 -2.99 -4.99
C ILE A 37 -1.42 -1.67 -4.44
N ALA A 38 -2.57 -1.73 -3.77
CA ALA A 38 -3.27 -0.56 -3.28
C ALA A 38 -2.49 0.22 -2.22
N ILE A 39 -1.74 -0.47 -1.34
CA ILE A 39 -0.98 0.16 -0.24
C ILE A 39 0.47 0.48 -0.59
N ALA A 40 0.95 0.07 -1.77
CA ALA A 40 2.34 0.25 -2.14
C ALA A 40 2.73 1.73 -2.19
N ASP A 41 3.87 2.07 -1.60
CA ASP A 41 4.45 3.42 -1.70
C ASP A 41 5.27 3.54 -3.00
N PRO A 42 4.86 4.40 -3.97
CA PRO A 42 5.64 4.65 -5.16
C PRO A 42 7.02 5.26 -4.87
N GLY A 43 7.20 5.92 -3.71
CA GLY A 43 8.47 6.47 -3.26
C GLY A 43 9.55 5.42 -3.01
N GLU A 44 9.19 4.16 -2.74
CA GLU A 44 10.15 3.06 -2.68
C GLU A 44 10.74 2.72 -4.05
N ILE A 45 10.02 3.05 -5.13
CA ILE A 45 10.40 2.75 -6.51
C ILE A 45 11.17 3.91 -7.14
N SER A 46 10.59 5.10 -7.01
CA SER A 46 11.07 6.31 -7.68
C SER A 46 10.87 7.53 -6.81
N GLN A 47 11.92 8.35 -6.67
CA GLN A 47 11.90 9.54 -5.84
C GLN A 47 12.38 10.74 -6.64
N MET A 48 11.70 11.87 -6.46
CA MET A 48 12.28 13.17 -6.70
C MET A 48 13.03 13.56 -5.43
N ARG A 49 14.36 13.55 -5.48
CA ARG A 49 15.22 13.92 -4.35
C ARG A 49 15.91 15.25 -4.60
N ARG A 50 16.30 15.92 -3.53
CA ARG A 50 17.24 17.03 -3.56
C ARG A 50 18.62 16.51 -3.20
N VAL A 51 19.61 16.81 -4.02
CA VAL A 51 21.01 16.44 -3.78
C VAL A 51 21.90 17.67 -3.81
N CYS A 52 23.12 17.55 -3.29
CA CYS A 52 24.03 18.66 -3.20
C CYS A 52 24.41 19.21 -4.59
N CYS A 53 24.53 20.54 -4.69
CA CYS A 53 25.11 21.17 -5.87
C CYS A 53 26.63 21.13 -5.81
N ARG A 54 27.31 21.43 -6.93
CA ARG A 54 28.77 21.45 -7.05
C ARG A 54 29.52 22.39 -6.11
N TYR A 55 28.82 23.18 -5.32
CA TYR A 55 29.39 24.18 -4.41
C TYR A 55 28.95 23.95 -2.95
N CYS A 56 28.12 22.94 -2.68
CA CYS A 56 27.61 22.67 -1.34
C CYS A 56 28.74 22.38 -0.37
N TRP A 57 29.65 21.50 -0.76
CA TRP A 57 30.69 20.95 0.12
C TRP A 57 32.11 21.29 -0.33
N GLY A 58 32.26 22.14 -1.35
CA GLY A 58 33.57 22.67 -1.74
C GLY A 58 34.10 23.70 -0.74
N PHE A 59 35.43 23.79 -0.62
CA PHE A 59 36.06 24.78 0.26
C PHE A 59 35.60 26.19 -0.08
N ASP A 60 35.19 26.97 0.93
CA ASP A 60 34.58 28.30 0.79
C ASP A 60 33.42 28.35 -0.23
N ASN A 61 32.65 27.27 -0.33
CA ASN A 61 31.59 27.08 -1.33
C ASN A 61 32.04 27.33 -2.78
N ARG A 62 33.31 27.01 -3.09
CA ARG A 62 33.84 27.00 -4.45
C ARG A 62 33.51 25.68 -5.16
N TYR A 63 33.74 25.63 -6.47
CA TYR A 63 33.38 24.47 -7.28
C TYR A 63 34.20 23.24 -6.87
N GLN A 64 33.52 22.18 -6.44
CA GLN A 64 34.11 20.92 -6.05
C GLN A 64 34.11 19.93 -7.22
N TRP A 65 35.28 19.36 -7.45
CA TRP A 65 35.53 18.35 -8.48
C TRP A 65 35.33 16.94 -7.91
N ILE A 66 34.92 15.98 -8.74
CA ILE A 66 34.83 14.57 -8.34
C ILE A 66 36.24 14.04 -8.05
N ASP A 67 37.11 14.16 -9.04
CA ASP A 67 38.49 13.68 -9.01
C ASP A 67 39.38 14.52 -9.93
N GLU A 68 40.68 14.21 -9.93
CA GLU A 68 41.69 14.84 -10.80
C GLU A 68 41.33 14.64 -12.28
N THR A 69 40.70 13.51 -12.64
CA THR A 69 40.35 13.21 -14.04
C THR A 69 39.27 14.14 -14.58
N GLU A 70 38.27 14.49 -13.76
CA GLU A 70 37.25 15.47 -14.13
C GLU A 70 37.88 16.86 -14.35
N TYR A 71 38.78 17.27 -13.44
CA TYR A 71 39.50 18.53 -13.54
C TYR A 71 40.37 18.58 -14.80
N ASP A 72 41.19 17.56 -15.04
CA ASP A 72 42.10 17.49 -16.18
C ASP A 72 41.35 17.55 -17.52
N LYS A 73 40.20 16.87 -17.61
CA LYS A 73 39.31 16.97 -18.80
C LYS A 73 38.80 18.39 -19.00
N ALA A 74 38.39 19.06 -17.92
CA ALA A 74 37.90 20.44 -18.00
C ALA A 74 39.04 21.43 -18.33
N ALA A 75 40.23 21.23 -17.76
CA ALA A 75 41.42 22.01 -18.05
C ALA A 75 41.90 21.83 -19.50
N ALA A 76 41.94 20.60 -20.01
CA ALA A 76 42.27 20.31 -21.40
C ALA A 76 41.24 20.95 -22.36
N LYS A 77 39.94 20.89 -22.02
CA LYS A 77 38.90 21.58 -22.79
C LYS A 77 39.10 23.10 -22.77
N ALA A 78 39.40 23.69 -21.62
CA ALA A 78 39.67 25.12 -21.52
C ALA A 78 40.90 25.52 -22.35
N ALA A 79 41.97 24.72 -22.33
CA ALA A 79 43.16 24.93 -23.15
C ALA A 79 42.86 24.87 -24.64
N ASN A 80 42.07 23.88 -25.10
CA ASN A 80 41.61 23.78 -26.48
C ASN A 80 40.77 25.00 -26.90
N ASP A 81 39.95 25.53 -25.98
CA ASP A 81 39.16 26.76 -26.16
C ASP A 81 40.00 28.04 -25.96
N SER A 82 41.32 27.95 -25.73
CA SER A 82 42.21 29.06 -25.38
C SER A 82 41.75 29.90 -24.17
N LYS A 83 41.12 29.25 -23.18
CA LYS A 83 40.67 29.83 -21.91
C LYS A 83 41.61 29.42 -20.77
N PRO A 84 41.68 30.22 -19.68
CA PRO A 84 42.42 29.82 -18.49
C PRO A 84 41.86 28.52 -17.90
N PRO A 85 42.70 27.72 -17.21
CA PRO A 85 42.23 26.50 -16.56
C PRO A 85 41.13 26.84 -15.53
N PRO A 86 40.17 25.92 -15.32
CA PRO A 86 39.16 26.08 -14.29
C PRO A 86 39.76 26.25 -12.89
N ASP A 87 39.01 26.90 -12.00
CA ASP A 87 39.39 27.04 -10.59
C ASP A 87 39.34 25.68 -9.87
N GLN A 88 40.45 25.33 -9.22
CA GLN A 88 40.62 24.08 -8.48
C GLN A 88 40.42 24.25 -6.97
N SER A 89 40.28 25.48 -6.48
CA SER A 89 40.33 25.79 -5.05
C SER A 89 39.14 25.25 -4.24
N GLY A 90 38.05 24.84 -4.87
CA GLY A 90 36.96 24.14 -4.19
C GLY A 90 37.26 22.69 -3.82
N GLY A 91 38.39 22.14 -4.27
CA GLY A 91 38.87 20.81 -3.90
C GLY A 91 38.24 19.66 -4.69
N PHE A 92 38.61 18.44 -4.30
CA PHE A 92 38.18 17.18 -4.90
C PHE A 92 37.25 16.38 -3.97
N GLY A 93 36.68 15.28 -4.46
CA GLY A 93 35.83 14.38 -3.68
C GLY A 93 34.34 14.73 -3.69
N PHE A 94 33.84 15.40 -4.73
CA PHE A 94 32.41 15.66 -4.88
C PHE A 94 31.60 14.35 -4.99
N VAL A 95 30.59 14.20 -4.12
CA VAL A 95 29.63 13.08 -4.12
C VAL A 95 28.27 13.60 -4.54
N ALA A 96 27.84 13.23 -5.75
CA ALA A 96 26.68 13.83 -6.40
C ALA A 96 25.33 13.60 -5.70
N ASN A 97 25.25 12.59 -4.84
CA ASN A 97 24.03 12.20 -4.13
C ASN A 97 24.06 12.52 -2.63
N ASP A 98 25.03 13.30 -2.17
CA ASP A 98 25.05 13.78 -0.78
C ASP A 98 23.92 14.79 -0.54
N ASP A 99 23.56 14.97 0.73
CA ASP A 99 22.55 15.94 1.13
C ASP A 99 22.99 17.38 0.79
N PRO A 100 22.07 18.27 0.41
CA PRO A 100 22.37 19.68 0.22
C PRO A 100 22.94 20.33 1.49
N ASN A 101 23.97 21.16 1.34
CA ASN A 101 24.43 22.00 2.46
C ASN A 101 23.42 23.14 2.68
N PRO A 102 22.75 23.22 3.86
CA PRO A 102 21.76 24.25 4.16
C PRO A 102 22.29 25.68 4.04
N ASP A 103 23.59 25.87 4.30
CA ASP A 103 24.26 27.17 4.25
C ASP A 103 24.85 27.49 2.87
N CYS A 104 24.62 26.64 1.86
CA CYS A 104 25.21 26.85 0.54
C CYS A 104 24.63 28.12 -0.12
N PRO A 105 25.44 29.14 -0.42
CA PRO A 105 24.96 30.39 -1.03
C PRO A 105 24.59 30.22 -2.51
N LYS A 106 24.97 29.10 -3.15
CA LYS A 106 24.72 28.85 -4.58
C LYS A 106 23.35 28.26 -4.85
N CYS A 107 22.92 27.31 -4.02
CA CYS A 107 21.58 26.73 -4.10
C CYS A 107 20.66 27.19 -2.96
N ALA A 108 21.13 28.09 -2.09
CA ALA A 108 20.39 28.57 -0.91
C ALA A 108 19.86 27.43 -0.01
N GLY A 109 20.64 26.37 0.16
CA GLY A 109 20.24 25.18 0.93
C GLY A 109 19.29 24.21 0.22
N GLU A 110 18.72 24.56 -0.93
CA GLU A 110 17.71 23.72 -1.61
C GLU A 110 18.28 22.51 -2.36
N GLY A 111 19.56 22.57 -2.72
CA GLY A 111 20.21 21.57 -3.57
C GLY A 111 19.74 21.65 -5.03
N ILE A 112 19.96 20.56 -5.76
CA ILE A 112 19.48 20.36 -7.13
C ILE A 112 18.53 19.18 -7.19
N GLU A 113 17.57 19.22 -8.10
CA GLU A 113 16.66 18.12 -8.37
C GLU A 113 17.41 16.93 -8.99
N ASP A 114 17.15 15.74 -8.47
CA ASP A 114 17.61 14.49 -9.05
C ASP A 114 16.51 13.42 -8.95
N VAL A 115 16.44 12.55 -9.96
CA VAL A 115 15.49 11.45 -10.00
C VAL A 115 16.21 10.18 -9.59
N PHE A 116 15.83 9.63 -8.45
CA PHE A 116 16.33 8.34 -7.98
C PHE A 116 15.37 7.23 -8.38
N LEU A 117 15.90 6.20 -9.04
CA LEU A 117 15.18 4.96 -9.33
C LEU A 117 15.84 3.84 -8.54
N ALA A 118 15.07 3.17 -7.69
CA ALA A 118 15.56 2.04 -6.90
C ALA A 118 15.93 0.86 -7.81
N ASP A 119 16.89 0.06 -7.36
CA ASP A 119 17.16 -1.21 -8.01
C ASP A 119 15.98 -2.16 -7.80
N THR A 120 15.22 -2.40 -8.86
CA THR A 120 14.01 -3.25 -8.82
C THR A 120 14.25 -4.67 -8.31
N ARG A 121 15.51 -5.14 -8.26
CA ARG A 121 15.88 -6.44 -7.70
C ARG A 121 15.89 -6.45 -6.17
N ASP A 122 16.11 -5.29 -5.57
CA ASP A 122 16.18 -5.11 -4.13
C ASP A 122 14.80 -4.74 -3.52
N LEU A 123 13.83 -4.41 -4.38
CA LEU A 123 12.44 -4.16 -3.96
C LEU A 123 11.77 -5.45 -3.47
N VAL A 124 11.03 -5.31 -2.37
CA VAL A 124 10.24 -6.39 -1.76
C VAL A 124 8.81 -5.93 -1.47
N GLY A 125 7.93 -6.87 -1.12
CA GLY A 125 6.59 -6.58 -0.64
C GLY A 125 5.72 -5.75 -1.61
N PRO A 126 4.90 -4.81 -1.08
CA PRO A 126 4.00 -3.95 -1.86
C PRO A 126 4.69 -3.21 -3.02
N ALA A 127 5.83 -2.56 -2.77
CA ALA A 127 6.56 -1.82 -3.81
C ALA A 127 7.00 -2.72 -4.96
N ARG A 128 7.48 -3.93 -4.67
CA ARG A 128 7.81 -4.90 -5.72
C ARG A 128 6.59 -5.31 -6.54
N ARG A 129 5.45 -5.50 -5.88
CA ARG A 129 4.18 -5.85 -6.54
C ARG A 129 3.61 -4.70 -7.36
N LEU A 130 3.89 -3.45 -6.99
CA LEU A 130 3.44 -2.31 -7.77
C LEU A 130 4.15 -2.23 -9.14
N ILE A 131 5.40 -2.70 -9.27
CA ILE A 131 6.15 -2.71 -10.53
C ILE A 131 5.49 -3.62 -11.58
N ALA A 132 4.94 -3.03 -12.64
CA ALA A 132 4.47 -3.74 -13.83
C ALA A 132 5.62 -4.10 -14.77
N GLY A 133 6.64 -3.24 -14.86
CA GLY A 133 7.81 -3.46 -15.72
C GLY A 133 8.73 -2.25 -15.78
N VAL A 134 9.82 -2.38 -16.54
CA VAL A 134 10.76 -1.28 -16.80
C VAL A 134 11.06 -1.24 -18.30
N LYS A 135 11.03 -0.04 -18.88
CA LYS A 135 11.26 0.19 -20.31
C LYS A 135 12.35 1.23 -20.52
N LYS A 136 13.27 0.96 -21.44
CA LYS A 136 14.23 1.97 -21.91
C LYS A 136 13.61 2.73 -23.09
N THR A 137 13.50 4.04 -22.94
CA THR A 137 13.00 4.95 -23.97
C THR A 137 14.12 5.87 -24.46
N LYS A 138 13.82 6.68 -25.48
CA LYS A 138 14.70 7.75 -25.96
C LYS A 138 14.91 8.88 -24.93
N PHE A 139 14.06 8.97 -23.91
CA PHE A 139 14.14 9.98 -22.85
C PHE A 139 14.72 9.44 -21.54
N GLY A 140 15.04 8.15 -21.47
CA GLY A 140 15.58 7.53 -20.26
C GLY A 140 14.84 6.24 -19.90
N ILE A 141 15.00 5.83 -18.64
CA ILE A 141 14.34 4.64 -18.09
C ILE A 141 12.96 5.05 -17.56
N GLU A 142 11.93 4.31 -17.96
CA GLU A 142 10.56 4.47 -17.51
C GLU A 142 10.18 3.24 -16.67
N VAL A 143 9.76 3.47 -15.43
CA VAL A 143 9.25 2.42 -14.55
C VAL A 143 7.73 2.41 -14.65
N MET A 144 7.18 1.30 -15.12
CA MET A 144 5.74 1.13 -15.27
C MET A 144 5.16 0.55 -13.97
N THR A 145 4.12 1.18 -13.44
CA THR A 145 3.40 0.72 -12.26
C THR A 145 2.05 0.10 -12.62
N ARG A 146 1.54 -0.75 -11.73
CA ARG A 146 0.16 -1.25 -11.77
C ARG A 146 -0.79 -0.14 -11.32
N ASP A 147 -2.06 -0.26 -11.72
CA ASP A 147 -3.11 0.70 -11.36
C ASP A 147 -3.60 0.48 -9.91
N GLN A 148 -3.24 1.40 -9.02
CA GLN A 148 -3.61 1.36 -7.61
C GLN A 148 -5.10 1.67 -7.39
N ASP A 149 -5.68 2.56 -8.21
CA ASP A 149 -7.10 2.91 -8.12
C ASP A 149 -7.98 1.75 -8.55
N ALA A 150 -7.59 1.02 -9.60
CA ALA A 150 -8.27 -0.19 -10.01
C ALA A 150 -8.18 -1.28 -8.93
N ALA A 151 -7.03 -1.43 -8.28
CA ALA A 151 -6.87 -2.37 -7.17
C ALA A 151 -7.79 -2.01 -5.99
N LEU A 152 -7.88 -0.74 -5.61
CA LEU A 152 -8.79 -0.25 -4.58
C LEU A 152 -10.26 -0.46 -4.94
N LYS A 153 -10.65 -0.19 -6.20
CA LYS A 153 -12.02 -0.44 -6.69
C LYS A 153 -12.39 -1.92 -6.61
N ASN A 154 -11.47 -2.81 -6.96
CA ASN A 154 -11.70 -4.26 -6.88
C ASN A 154 -11.86 -4.73 -5.42
N LEU A 155 -11.07 -4.19 -4.49
CA LEU A 155 -11.22 -4.45 -3.06
C LEU A 155 -12.57 -3.97 -2.53
N ALA A 156 -12.98 -2.75 -2.89
CA ALA A 156 -14.27 -2.20 -2.51
C ALA A 156 -15.44 -3.03 -3.09
N ALA A 157 -15.34 -3.47 -4.34
CA ALA A 157 -16.33 -4.34 -4.97
C ALA A 157 -16.47 -5.68 -4.23
N PHE A 158 -15.35 -6.31 -3.88
CA PHE A 158 -15.36 -7.55 -3.10
C PHE A 158 -16.00 -7.34 -1.72
N HIS A 159 -15.63 -6.25 -1.04
CA HIS A 159 -16.21 -5.90 0.27
C HIS A 159 -17.73 -5.70 0.16
N ASN A 160 -18.19 -4.93 -0.81
CA ASN A 160 -19.62 -4.66 -1.01
C ASN A 160 -20.42 -5.93 -1.35
N LEU A 161 -19.86 -6.83 -2.15
CA LEU A 161 -20.48 -8.12 -2.45
C LEU A 161 -20.65 -8.94 -1.16
N ALA A 162 -19.61 -9.04 -0.35
CA ALA A 162 -19.65 -9.76 0.93
C ALA A 162 -20.69 -9.16 1.89
N SER A 163 -20.75 -7.83 2.01
CA SER A 163 -21.77 -7.15 2.82
C SER A 163 -23.19 -7.40 2.29
N SER A 164 -23.39 -7.43 0.97
CA SER A 164 -24.71 -7.66 0.38
C SER A 164 -25.26 -9.07 0.64
N GLU A 165 -24.39 -10.09 0.63
CA GLU A 165 -24.77 -11.47 0.97
C GLU A 165 -25.12 -11.60 2.45
N GLN A 166 -24.35 -10.94 3.33
CA GLN A 166 -24.65 -10.88 4.76
C GLN A 166 -26.00 -10.19 5.02
N ASP A 167 -26.26 -9.06 4.36
CA ASP A 167 -27.55 -8.35 4.47
C ASP A 167 -28.72 -9.22 4.01
N ARG A 168 -28.53 -9.99 2.94
CA ARG A 168 -29.53 -10.93 2.44
C ARG A 168 -29.80 -12.04 3.44
N GLU A 169 -28.76 -12.63 4.03
CA GLU A 169 -28.89 -13.65 5.06
C GLU A 169 -29.63 -13.12 6.30
N LEU A 170 -29.28 -11.93 6.77
CA LEU A 170 -29.98 -11.26 7.88
C LEU A 170 -31.46 -11.04 7.59
N ARG A 171 -31.81 -10.61 6.36
CA ARG A 171 -33.21 -10.46 5.95
C ARG A 171 -33.97 -11.78 5.96
N LEU A 172 -33.34 -12.88 5.53
CA LEU A 172 -33.97 -14.22 5.54
C LEU A 172 -34.23 -14.69 6.96
N LEU A 173 -33.26 -14.49 7.87
CA LEU A 173 -33.42 -14.83 9.29
C LEU A 173 -34.53 -14.00 9.96
N GLU A 174 -34.66 -12.72 9.62
CA GLU A 174 -35.74 -11.86 10.13
C GLU A 174 -37.12 -12.32 9.64
N ILE A 175 -37.24 -12.71 8.36
CA ILE A 175 -38.50 -13.28 7.82
C ILE A 175 -38.88 -14.56 8.58
N GLU A 176 -37.92 -15.45 8.81
CA GLU A 176 -38.17 -16.70 9.54
C GLU A 176 -38.55 -16.43 11.01
N ARG A 177 -37.90 -15.47 11.66
CA ARG A 177 -38.25 -15.04 13.02
C ARG A 177 -39.70 -14.56 13.10
N VAL A 178 -40.11 -13.70 12.16
CA VAL A 178 -41.50 -13.18 12.09
C VAL A 178 -42.48 -14.32 11.84
N ARG A 179 -42.15 -15.28 10.97
CA ARG A 179 -42.97 -16.46 10.70
C ARG A 179 -43.19 -17.30 11.96
N LEU A 180 -42.11 -17.67 12.65
CA LEU A 180 -42.17 -18.46 13.88
C LEU A 180 -42.93 -17.72 14.99
N SER A 181 -42.75 -16.41 15.11
CA SER A 181 -43.52 -15.57 16.04
C SER A 181 -45.01 -15.62 15.72
N ASN A 182 -45.40 -15.51 14.44
CA ASN A 182 -46.80 -15.60 14.02
C ASN A 182 -47.39 -16.99 14.28
N GLU A 183 -46.63 -18.07 14.06
CA GLU A 183 -47.06 -19.43 14.37
C GLU A 183 -47.28 -19.62 15.88
N LYS A 184 -46.37 -19.09 16.70
CA LYS A 184 -46.51 -19.09 18.17
C LYS A 184 -47.76 -18.32 18.61
N ILE A 185 -47.96 -17.11 18.10
CA ILE A 185 -49.15 -16.29 18.42
C ILE A 185 -50.43 -17.02 18.00
N LYS A 186 -50.45 -17.66 16.83
CA LYS A 186 -51.60 -18.46 16.39
C LYS A 186 -51.89 -19.62 17.34
N ALA A 187 -50.87 -20.37 17.75
CA ALA A 187 -51.03 -21.46 18.72
C ALA A 187 -51.51 -20.96 20.08
N GLU A 188 -51.01 -19.82 20.56
CA GLU A 188 -51.50 -19.17 21.79
C GLU A 188 -52.98 -18.76 21.65
N ILE A 189 -53.38 -18.16 20.53
CA ILE A 189 -54.78 -17.80 20.25
C ILE A 189 -55.68 -19.05 20.22
N GLU A 190 -55.24 -20.14 19.57
CA GLU A 190 -55.99 -21.39 19.53
C GLU A 190 -56.12 -22.01 20.92
N ASN A 191 -55.05 -22.03 21.71
CA ASN A 191 -55.09 -22.51 23.10
C ASN A 191 -56.06 -21.68 23.95
N LEU A 192 -56.08 -20.35 23.80
CA LEU A 192 -57.05 -19.49 24.48
C LEU A 192 -58.50 -19.76 24.04
N ARG A 193 -58.74 -19.99 22.74
CA ARG A 193 -60.07 -20.35 22.22
C ARG A 193 -60.54 -21.72 22.70
N ASN A 194 -59.63 -22.69 22.78
CA ASN A 194 -59.95 -24.04 23.24
C ASN A 194 -60.11 -24.10 24.76
N GLY A 195 -59.32 -23.32 25.51
CA GLY A 195 -59.49 -23.11 26.95
C GLY A 195 -60.80 -22.40 27.29
N ALA A 196 -61.29 -21.50 26.42
CA ALA A 196 -62.59 -20.85 26.58
C ALA A 196 -63.81 -21.79 26.38
N ASN A 197 -63.61 -22.99 25.82
CA ASN A 197 -64.66 -24.01 25.66
C ASN A 197 -64.67 -25.06 26.79
N GLY A 198 -63.71 -25.00 27.72
CA GLY A 198 -63.77 -25.69 29.00
C GLY A 198 -64.26 -24.73 30.07
N ASN A 199 -65.21 -25.14 30.90
CA ASN A 199 -65.59 -24.43 32.12
C ASN A 199 -64.39 -24.31 33.07
N GLU A 200 -63.50 -23.35 32.84
CA GLU A 200 -62.57 -22.90 33.88
C GLU A 200 -63.29 -21.84 34.71
N GLN A 201 -64.00 -22.34 35.71
CA GLN A 201 -64.42 -21.57 36.86
C GLN A 201 -63.15 -20.93 37.45
N ILE A 202 -62.96 -19.62 37.25
CA ILE A 202 -61.92 -18.85 37.92
C ILE A 202 -62.29 -18.84 39.41
N ILE A 203 -61.80 -19.82 40.16
CA ILE A 203 -61.90 -19.83 41.61
C ILE A 203 -60.84 -18.87 42.14
N ILE A 204 -61.25 -17.63 42.39
CA ILE A 204 -60.44 -16.65 43.11
C ILE A 204 -60.41 -17.08 44.58
N HIS A 205 -59.45 -17.93 44.97
CA HIS A 205 -59.10 -18.12 46.36
C HIS A 205 -58.25 -16.93 46.81
N ASN A 206 -58.89 -15.79 47.12
CA ASN A 206 -58.24 -14.81 47.97
C ASN A 206 -59.04 -14.59 49.25
N SER A 207 -58.68 -15.45 50.20
CA SER A 207 -59.05 -15.40 51.60
C SER A 207 -58.49 -14.14 52.25
N LEU A 208 -59.26 -13.06 52.27
CA LEU A 208 -59.05 -11.97 53.22
C LEU A 208 -60.23 -11.99 54.21
N LYS A 209 -59.98 -12.58 55.38
CA LYS A 209 -60.85 -12.38 56.54
C LYS A 209 -60.84 -10.89 56.91
N PRO A 210 -61.99 -10.26 57.15
CA PRO A 210 -62.00 -8.93 57.74
C PRO A 210 -61.39 -8.99 59.14
N PRO A 211 -60.54 -8.03 59.54
CA PRO A 211 -59.98 -8.01 60.89
C PRO A 211 -61.07 -7.60 61.89
N GLY A 212 -61.34 -8.45 62.89
CA GLY A 212 -62.03 -8.04 64.13
C GLY A 212 -63.37 -8.70 64.50
N ALA A 213 -63.63 -9.95 64.12
CA ALA A 213 -64.59 -10.79 64.85
C ALA A 213 -63.81 -11.78 65.73
N GLU A 214 -63.64 -11.37 66.99
CA GLU A 214 -62.95 -11.98 68.16
C GLU A 214 -61.44 -12.20 68.08
#